data_AF-A0A7V9AC35-F1
#
_entry.id   AF-A0A7V9AC35-F1
#
_cell.length_a   1.000
_cell.length_b   1.000
_cell.length_c   1.000
_cell.angle_alpha   90.00
_cell.angle_beta   90.00
_cell.angle_gamma   90.00
#
_symmetry.space_group_name_H-M   'P 1'
#
loop_
_entity.id
_entity.type
_entity.pdbx_description
1 polymer ?
#
loop_
_entity_poly.entity_id
_entity_poly.type
_entity_poly.pdbx_seq_one_letter_code
_entity_poly.pdbx_strand_id
1 'polypeptide(L)'
;MLRVLLMGVCIVGLLGVSHVLADDKAETKTLKGTLTCTKCALKETKACGHALIVKQDGKEIKYYLVDKGGKEPYHGAVCTEDKPATVTGKVVEKNNKRYIEAPKVEVQK
;
A
#
# COMPACT_ATOMS: atom_id res chain seq x y z
N MET A 1 -23.06 50.72 22.07
CA MET A 1 -23.29 50.52 23.52
C MET A 1 -24.50 49.60 23.64
N LEU A 2 -24.58 48.48 24.34
CA LEU A 2 -23.74 47.80 25.32
C LEU A 2 -24.57 46.55 25.73
N ARG A 3 -23.96 45.36 25.86
CA ARG A 3 -24.44 44.10 26.51
C ARG A 3 -25.55 43.32 25.78
N VAL A 4 -25.31 42.16 25.16
CA VAL A 4 -24.97 40.81 25.69
C VAL A 4 -25.97 40.30 26.73
N LEU A 5 -26.82 39.33 26.36
CA LEU A 5 -27.10 38.11 27.15
C LEU A 5 -27.94 37.04 26.36
N LEU A 6 -27.27 35.94 26.04
CA LEU A 6 -27.63 34.51 26.22
C LEU A 6 -28.88 33.81 25.61
N MET A 7 -28.66 32.49 25.42
CA MET A 7 -29.51 31.36 24.98
C MET A 7 -29.60 31.22 23.45
N GLY A 8 -29.03 30.22 22.79
CA GLY A 8 -28.68 28.86 23.22
C GLY A 8 -29.47 27.86 22.39
N VAL A 9 -29.01 27.55 21.18
CA VAL A 9 -29.39 26.32 20.45
C VAL A 9 -28.15 25.82 19.72
N CYS A 10 -27.52 24.81 20.31
CA CYS A 10 -26.55 23.96 19.64
C CYS A 10 -27.29 23.19 18.52
N ILE A 11 -27.24 23.72 17.29
CA ILE A 11 -27.50 22.87 16.12
C ILE A 11 -26.23 22.06 15.93
N VAL A 12 -26.31 20.81 16.41
CA VAL A 12 -25.35 19.75 16.17
C VAL A 12 -25.11 19.67 14.66
N GLY A 13 -23.97 20.22 14.22
CA GLY A 13 -23.44 19.96 12.90
C GLY A 13 -23.14 18.47 12.83
N LEU A 14 -24.02 17.73 12.16
CA LEU A 14 -23.86 16.32 11.85
C LEU A 14 -22.71 16.17 10.82
N LEU A 15 -21.48 16.38 11.29
CA LEU A 15 -20.25 16.03 10.60
C LEU A 15 -19.76 14.72 11.22
N GLY A 16 -19.70 13.67 10.41
CA GLY A 16 -19.23 12.35 10.80
C GLY A 16 -20.39 11.35 10.84
N VAL A 17 -20.30 10.17 10.25
CA VAL A 17 -19.12 9.42 9.84
C VAL A 17 -19.57 8.59 8.64
N SER A 18 -18.96 8.78 7.47
CA SER A 18 -18.97 7.75 6.44
C SER A 18 -18.15 6.59 7.01
N HIS A 19 -18.78 5.72 7.78
CA HIS A 19 -18.26 4.39 8.01
C HIS A 19 -18.33 3.68 6.66
N VAL A 20 -17.33 3.93 5.82
CA VAL A 20 -16.90 2.94 4.84
C VAL A 20 -16.43 1.79 5.69
N LEU A 21 -17.35 0.87 5.98
CA LEU A 21 -17.02 -0.48 6.37
C LEU A 21 -16.19 -0.99 5.20
N ALA A 22 -14.86 -0.90 5.33
CA ALA A 22 -13.94 -1.57 4.45
C ALA A 22 -14.30 -3.05 4.57
N ASP A 23 -14.87 -3.60 3.50
CA ASP A 23 -15.19 -5.00 3.41
C ASP A 23 -13.87 -5.78 3.64
N ASP A 24 -13.74 -6.41 4.81
CA ASP A 24 -12.59 -7.20 5.23
C ASP A 24 -12.40 -8.50 4.41
N LYS A 25 -12.90 -8.56 3.18
CA LYS A 25 -12.43 -9.55 2.20
C LYS A 25 -11.16 -9.00 1.59
N ALA A 26 -10.04 -9.47 2.11
CA ALA A 26 -8.78 -9.37 1.41
C ALA A 26 -8.91 -10.03 0.03
N GLU A 27 -9.07 -9.20 -0.99
CA GLU A 27 -9.28 -9.61 -2.37
C GLU A 27 -7.95 -10.03 -3.00
N THR A 28 -7.97 -11.15 -3.74
CA THR A 28 -6.91 -11.47 -4.67
C THR A 28 -6.96 -10.47 -5.82
N LYS A 29 -5.88 -9.69 -6.00
CA LYS A 29 -5.76 -8.67 -7.05
C LYS A 29 -4.53 -8.93 -7.89
N THR A 30 -4.64 -8.60 -9.17
CA THR A 30 -3.50 -8.53 -10.10
C THR A 30 -3.16 -7.07 -10.31
N LEU A 31 -1.94 -6.69 -9.92
CA LEU A 31 -1.42 -5.33 -9.98
C LEU A 31 -0.22 -5.28 -10.91
N LYS A 32 -0.13 -4.19 -11.69
CA LYS A 32 1.02 -3.91 -12.55
C LYS A 32 1.76 -2.70 -12.00
N GLY A 33 3.07 -2.78 -11.94
CA GLY A 33 3.89 -1.70 -11.41
C GLY A 33 5.38 -1.98 -11.56
N THR A 34 6.15 -1.22 -10.82
CA THR A 34 7.60 -1.35 -10.74
C THR A 34 7.96 -2.15 -9.49
N LEU A 35 8.57 -3.32 -9.67
CA LEU A 35 9.07 -4.14 -8.59
C LEU A 35 10.43 -3.59 -8.14
N THR A 36 10.53 -3.30 -6.85
CA THR A 36 11.61 -2.54 -6.25
C THR A 36 12.12 -3.26 -4.99
N CYS A 37 13.44 -3.28 -4.79
CA CYS A 37 14.05 -3.88 -3.61
C CYS A 37 13.86 -2.99 -2.36
N THR A 38 13.25 -3.50 -1.30
CA THR A 38 12.95 -2.74 -0.06
C THR A 38 14.20 -2.36 0.73
N LYS A 39 15.28 -3.13 0.57
CA LYS A 39 16.58 -2.87 1.19
C LYS A 39 17.41 -1.90 0.36
N CYS A 40 17.70 -2.24 -0.90
CA CYS A 40 18.70 -1.52 -1.69
C CYS A 40 18.14 -0.20 -2.25
N ALA A 41 16.97 -0.25 -2.87
CA ALA A 41 16.37 0.91 -3.52
C ALA A 41 15.61 1.78 -2.50
N LEU A 42 14.78 1.18 -1.65
CA LEU A 42 13.98 1.95 -0.68
C LEU A 42 14.69 2.27 0.64
N LYS A 43 15.72 1.50 1.02
CA LYS A 43 16.44 1.64 2.30
C LYS A 43 15.54 1.54 3.54
N GLU A 44 14.45 0.78 3.45
CA GLU A 44 13.45 0.65 4.51
C GLU A 44 13.66 -0.61 5.38
N THR A 45 14.38 -1.62 4.87
CA THR A 45 14.58 -2.91 5.54
C THR A 45 16.05 -3.30 5.65
N LYS A 46 16.41 -4.06 6.70
CA LYS A 46 17.77 -4.60 6.88
C LYS A 46 18.07 -5.79 5.97
N ALA A 47 17.05 -6.61 5.70
CA ALA A 47 17.12 -7.78 4.82
C ALA A 47 16.47 -7.48 3.46
N CYS A 48 16.89 -8.21 2.42
CA CYS A 48 16.29 -8.12 1.09
C CYS A 48 14.83 -8.55 1.14
N GLY A 49 13.99 -7.76 0.49
CA GLY A 49 12.57 -7.96 0.28
C GLY A 49 12.15 -7.12 -0.92
N HIS A 50 10.88 -7.24 -1.32
CA HIS A 50 10.39 -6.55 -2.52
C HIS A 50 9.10 -5.80 -2.24
N ALA A 51 8.90 -4.71 -2.98
CA ALA A 51 7.64 -3.98 -3.02
C ALA A 51 7.29 -3.69 -4.48
N LEU A 52 6.00 -3.76 -4.82
CA LEU A 52 5.49 -3.30 -6.10
C LEU A 52 5.00 -1.85 -5.94
N ILE A 53 5.60 -0.95 -6.70
CA ILE A 53 5.20 0.46 -6.77
C ILE A 53 4.21 0.62 -7.92
N VAL A 54 2.96 0.92 -7.56
CA VAL A 54 1.87 1.10 -8.52
C VAL A 54 1.52 2.59 -8.59
N LYS A 55 1.41 3.13 -9.80
CA LYS A 55 0.91 4.49 -10.00
C LYS A 55 -0.61 4.45 -10.15
N GLN A 56 -1.31 5.10 -9.23
CA GLN A 56 -2.76 5.26 -9.27
C GLN A 56 -3.09 6.72 -8.97
N ASP A 57 -3.92 7.35 -9.81
CA ASP A 57 -4.35 8.73 -9.61
C ASP A 57 -3.17 9.73 -9.45
N GLY A 58 -2.08 9.48 -10.18
CA GLY A 58 -0.85 10.28 -10.12
C GLY A 58 0.01 10.09 -8.87
N LYS A 59 -0.38 9.19 -7.96
CA LYS A 59 0.35 8.88 -6.72
C LYS A 59 1.00 7.51 -6.80
N GLU A 60 2.17 7.39 -6.17
CA GLU A 60 2.83 6.11 -6.00
C GLU A 60 2.33 5.40 -4.74
N ILE A 61 1.83 4.19 -4.94
CA ILE A 61 1.34 3.32 -3.89
C ILE A 61 2.30 2.14 -3.78
N LYS A 62 2.89 1.95 -2.60
CA LYS A 62 3.79 0.82 -2.31
C LYS A 62 2.98 -0.37 -1.80
N TYR A 63 3.15 -1.51 -2.47
CA TYR A 63 2.62 -2.81 -2.04
C TYR A 63 3.79 -3.74 -1.67
N TYR A 64 4.01 -3.97 -0.38
CA TYR A 64 5.09 -4.82 0.10
C TYR A 64 4.75 -6.30 -0.11
N LEU A 65 5.69 -7.08 -0.64
CA LEU A 65 5.48 -8.50 -0.89
C LEU A 65 5.79 -9.29 0.38
N VAL A 66 4.88 -10.19 0.77
CA VAL A 66 5.17 -11.21 1.78
C VAL A 66 5.79 -12.40 1.05
N ASP A 67 7.09 -12.29 0.79
CA ASP A 67 7.88 -13.24 0.00
C ASP A 67 9.07 -13.80 0.82
N LYS A 68 9.91 -14.62 0.18
CA LYS A 68 11.14 -15.19 0.77
C LYS A 68 12.35 -14.25 0.63
N GLY A 69 12.13 -12.98 0.30
CA GLY A 69 13.15 -11.96 0.14
C GLY A 69 14.22 -12.35 -0.86
N GLY A 70 15.49 -12.27 -0.44
CA GLY A 70 16.64 -12.61 -1.29
C GLY A 70 16.69 -14.04 -1.84
N LYS A 71 15.80 -14.93 -1.38
CA LYS A 71 15.68 -16.32 -1.86
C LYS A 71 14.65 -16.49 -2.98
N GLU A 72 13.97 -15.43 -3.38
CA GLU A 72 13.02 -15.46 -4.49
C GLU A 72 13.75 -15.60 -5.83
N PRO A 73 13.20 -16.34 -6.81
CA PRO A 73 13.86 -16.59 -8.08
C PRO A 73 14.04 -15.31 -8.91
N TYR A 74 13.21 -14.30 -8.68
CA TYR A 74 13.30 -12.98 -9.32
C TYR A 74 14.23 -12.01 -8.59
N HIS A 75 14.79 -12.37 -7.43
CA HIS A 75 15.61 -11.47 -6.63
C HIS A 75 16.81 -10.93 -7.41
N GLY A 76 17.52 -11.79 -8.14
CA GLY A 76 18.71 -11.39 -8.90
C GLY A 76 18.42 -10.28 -9.91
N ALA A 77 17.26 -10.30 -10.56
CA ALA A 77 16.86 -9.31 -11.56
C ALA A 77 16.48 -7.95 -10.95
N VAL A 78 16.00 -7.95 -9.70
CA VAL A 78 15.46 -6.75 -9.02
C VAL A 78 16.45 -6.16 -8.01
N CYS A 79 17.48 -6.92 -7.63
CA CYS A 79 18.49 -6.46 -6.67
C CYS A 79 19.40 -5.38 -7.25
N THR A 80 19.65 -5.43 -8.57
CA THR A 80 20.54 -4.50 -9.28
C THR A 80 19.81 -3.29 -9.84
N GLU A 81 18.53 -3.42 -10.15
CA GLU A 81 17.71 -2.37 -10.75
C GLU A 81 16.21 -2.66 -10.53
N ASP A 82 15.39 -1.63 -10.61
CA ASP A 82 13.95 -1.75 -10.54
C ASP A 82 13.39 -2.32 -11.86
N LYS A 83 12.45 -3.26 -11.78
CA LYS A 83 11.90 -3.94 -12.96
C LYS A 83 10.38 -3.82 -13.07
N PRO A 84 9.82 -3.60 -14.26
CA PRO A 84 8.39 -3.72 -14.46
C PRO A 84 7.93 -5.14 -14.14
N ALA A 85 6.83 -5.28 -13.40
CA ALA A 85 6.29 -6.58 -13.02
C ALA A 85 4.77 -6.57 -12.93
N THR A 86 4.20 -7.75 -13.07
CA THR A 86 2.81 -8.04 -12.69
C THR A 86 2.85 -8.91 -11.44
N VAL A 87 2.11 -8.52 -10.40
CA VAL A 87 2.01 -9.30 -9.17
C VAL A 87 0.55 -9.63 -8.90
N THR A 88 0.27 -10.91 -8.70
CA THR A 88 -1.05 -11.37 -8.27
C THR A 88 -0.95 -11.91 -6.85
N GLY A 89 -1.87 -11.50 -5.97
CA GLY A 89 -1.94 -12.03 -4.62
C GLY A 89 -3.01 -11.35 -3.80
N LYS A 90 -3.13 -11.76 -2.54
CA LYS A 90 -4.13 -11.26 -1.61
C LYS A 90 -3.65 -9.94 -1.01
N VAL A 91 -4.37 -8.84 -1.29
CA VAL A 91 -4.01 -7.52 -0.75
C VAL A 91 -4.58 -7.38 0.66
N VAL A 92 -3.70 -7.04 1.61
CA VAL A 92 -4.08 -6.77 3.01
C VAL A 92 -3.47 -5.44 3.45
N GLU A 93 -4.21 -4.68 4.26
CA GLU A 93 -3.70 -3.47 4.89
C GLU A 93 -3.34 -3.77 6.35
N LYS A 94 -2.10 -3.44 6.75
CA LYS A 94 -1.60 -3.63 8.12
C LYS A 94 -0.75 -2.42 8.47
N ASN A 95 -1.00 -1.79 9.61
CA ASN A 95 -0.21 -0.64 10.09
C ASN A 95 -0.08 0.50 9.05
N ASN A 96 -1.17 0.84 8.36
CA ASN A 96 -1.20 1.85 7.28
C ASN A 96 -0.27 1.54 6.09
N LYS A 97 0.14 0.28 5.93
CA LYS A 97 0.90 -0.21 4.78
C LYS A 97 0.12 -1.31 4.08
N ARG A 98 0.31 -1.42 2.76
CA ARG A 98 -0.32 -2.45 1.94
C ARG A 98 0.65 -3.58 1.69
N TYR A 99 0.18 -4.80 1.89
CA TYR A 99 0.95 -6.02 1.66
C TYR A 99 0.23 -6.90 0.64
N ILE A 100 1.00 -7.67 -0.12
CA ILE A 100 0.51 -8.74 -0.98
C ILE A 100 0.96 -10.07 -0.37
N GLU A 101 0.00 -10.82 0.17
CA GLU A 101 0.20 -12.16 0.67
C GLU A 101 0.13 -13.18 -0.48
N ALA A 102 0.91 -14.25 -0.38
CA ALA A 102 1.09 -15.28 -1.41
C ALA A 102 1.32 -14.70 -2.83
N PRO A 103 2.29 -13.77 -3.00
CA PRO A 103 2.49 -13.09 -4.27
C PRO A 103 3.02 -14.05 -5.35
N LYS A 104 2.32 -14.13 -6.47
CA LYS A 104 2.85 -14.65 -7.74
C LYS A 104 3.40 -13.48 -8.53
N VAL A 105 4.72 -13.50 -8.79
CA VAL A 105 5.43 -12.39 -9.43
C VAL A 105 5.86 -12.80 -10.83
N GLU A 106 5.52 -11.96 -11.81
CA GLU A 106 5.94 -12.08 -13.20
C GLU A 106 6.72 -10.82 -13.58
N VAL A 107 8.05 -10.92 -13.56
CA VAL A 107 8.95 -9.84 -13.99
C VAL A 107 8.91 -9.76 -15.51
N GLN A 108 8.63 -8.57 -16.04
CA GLN A 108 8.62 -8.32 -17.48
C GLN A 108 10.07 -8.18 -17.96
N LYS A 109 10.37 -8.79 -19.11
CA LYS A 109 11.70 -8.76 -19.74
C LYS A 109 11.98 -7.43 -20.41
#